data_AF-A0A839HE27-F1
#
_entry.id   AF-A0A839HE27-F1
#
_cell.length_a   1.000
_cell.length_b   1.000
_cell.length_c   1.000
_cell.angle_alpha   90.00
_cell.angle_beta   90.00
_cell.angle_gamma   90.00
#
_symmetry.space_group_name_H-M   'P 1'
#
loop_
_entity.id
_entity.type
_entity.pdbx_description
1 polymer ?
#
loop_
_entity_poly.entity_id
_entity_poly.type
_entity_poly.pdbx_seq_one_letter_code
_entity_poly.pdbx_strand_id
1 'polypeptide(L)'
;MQHHFIWFLTGLLASWSIVINNPVVAAEARGLPIALWRQAPPSYKISPPVRQPSRSNDIETTLLTYCRAAARGQASAYYELGWLYFSGHGVARHPERAAGWLTRAAAAGDHQAKHLLKLLVGIQPQADTTCERLLYPPPLPTIPRITAAPERVVQIETLVRTFAPHFNLHPELVMAVIAIESNFNPRAESPAGAQGLMQLMPATAARFGVTDVWDAKSNLIGGMMYLSWLLRRYHGAIELALAAYNAGEGAVDQYAGIPPYTETRNYVARITRQFNQVTGGASALIKPGRAPSPLQ
;
A
#
# COMPACT_ATOMS: atom_id res chain seq x y z
N MET A 1 -29.79 49.33 -50.84
CA MET A 1 -28.40 49.80 -51.10
C MET A 1 -27.49 48.63 -50.75
N GLN A 2 -27.10 47.82 -51.75
CA GLN A 2 -25.79 47.87 -52.42
C GLN A 2 -24.66 47.36 -51.48
N HIS A 3 -23.81 46.37 -51.76
CA HIS A 3 -23.54 45.52 -52.94
C HIS A 3 -22.78 44.24 -52.51
N HIS A 4 -23.13 43.14 -53.17
CA HIS A 4 -22.39 41.92 -53.58
C HIS A 4 -20.88 41.76 -53.28
N PHE A 5 -20.44 40.51 -53.01
CA PHE A 5 -19.51 39.76 -53.88
C PHE A 5 -19.49 38.25 -53.59
N ILE A 6 -19.33 37.45 -54.64
CA ILE A 6 -19.52 35.99 -54.80
C ILE A 6 -18.16 35.32 -55.15
N TRP A 7 -18.13 33.97 -55.10
CA TRP A 7 -17.28 32.97 -55.81
C TRP A 7 -16.19 32.29 -54.94
N PHE A 8 -15.84 31.00 -55.05
CA PHE A 8 -16.44 29.71 -55.49
C PHE A 8 -15.29 28.64 -55.33
N LEU A 9 -15.63 27.39 -54.97
CA LEU A 9 -14.94 26.10 -55.28
C LEU A 9 -13.42 25.90 -55.05
N THR A 10 -13.03 24.90 -54.21
CA THR A 10 -12.58 23.55 -54.65
C THR A 10 -11.90 22.71 -53.55
N GLY A 11 -12.44 21.50 -53.34
CA GLY A 11 -11.74 20.23 -53.05
C GLY A 11 -11.18 19.97 -51.64
N LEU A 12 -11.13 18.75 -51.11
CA LEU A 12 -11.57 17.39 -51.51
C LEU A 12 -11.50 16.54 -50.22
N LEU A 13 -12.49 15.67 -50.00
CA LEU A 13 -12.45 14.33 -49.36
C LEU A 13 -11.78 14.21 -47.96
N ALA A 14 -12.35 13.59 -46.92
CA ALA A 14 -13.27 12.47 -46.86
C ALA A 14 -13.94 12.39 -45.46
N SER A 15 -15.13 11.80 -45.45
CA SER A 15 -15.82 10.94 -44.46
C SER A 15 -15.11 10.75 -43.10
N TRP A 16 -15.78 10.75 -41.94
CA TRP A 16 -16.83 9.81 -41.54
C TRP A 16 -17.78 10.44 -40.51
N SER A 17 -19.08 10.18 -40.69
CA SER A 17 -20.13 10.43 -39.70
C SER A 17 -20.00 9.50 -38.48
N ILE A 18 -20.63 9.92 -37.36
CA ILE A 18 -21.30 9.12 -36.30
C ILE A 18 -20.76 9.37 -34.87
N VAL A 19 -21.63 10.03 -34.08
CA VAL A 19 -21.85 9.95 -32.61
C VAL A 19 -20.87 10.69 -31.70
N ILE A 20 -21.30 11.87 -31.25
CA ILE A 20 -21.02 12.36 -29.89
C ILE A 20 -22.37 12.52 -29.17
N ASN A 21 -22.91 11.39 -28.70
CA ASN A 21 -23.91 11.34 -27.64
C ASN A 21 -23.44 10.23 -26.69
N ASN A 22 -22.48 10.55 -25.84
CA ASN A 22 -22.04 9.65 -24.78
C ASN A 22 -21.87 10.44 -23.46
N PRO A 23 -22.82 10.34 -22.51
CA PRO A 23 -22.83 11.12 -21.28
C PRO A 23 -21.96 10.47 -20.19
N VAL A 24 -20.74 10.06 -20.52
CA VAL A 24 -19.79 9.45 -19.56
C VAL A 24 -18.69 10.44 -19.13
N VAL A 25 -18.69 11.66 -19.65
CA VAL A 25 -17.73 12.71 -19.27
C VAL A 25 -18.34 13.77 -18.31
N ALA A 26 -19.58 13.59 -17.84
CA ALA A 26 -20.20 14.53 -16.89
C ALA A 26 -20.99 13.80 -15.80
N ALA A 27 -20.30 13.11 -14.89
CA ALA A 27 -20.86 12.71 -13.61
C ALA A 27 -19.76 12.43 -12.58
N GLU A 28 -19.13 13.50 -12.12
CA GLU A 28 -18.43 13.51 -10.85
C GLU A 28 -19.46 13.42 -9.71
N ALA A 29 -19.20 12.55 -8.73
CA ALA A 29 -19.76 12.59 -7.38
C ALA A 29 -21.30 12.75 -7.22
N ARG A 30 -22.03 11.62 -7.11
CA ARG A 30 -23.01 11.28 -6.04
C ARG A 30 -24.03 10.23 -6.54
N GLY A 31 -24.07 9.10 -5.84
CA GLY A 31 -25.29 8.31 -5.68
C GLY A 31 -25.74 7.45 -6.86
N LEU A 32 -25.06 6.33 -7.11
CA LEU A 32 -25.77 5.14 -7.62
C LEU A 32 -26.48 4.44 -6.44
N PRO A 33 -27.74 3.99 -6.58
CA PRO A 33 -28.54 3.53 -5.44
C PRO A 33 -27.91 2.32 -4.75
N ILE A 34 -27.79 2.42 -3.41
CA ILE A 34 -27.36 1.35 -2.49
C ILE A 34 -28.23 0.07 -2.62
N ALA A 35 -29.42 0.17 -3.23
CA ALA A 35 -30.42 -0.89 -3.29
C ALA A 35 -30.08 -2.09 -4.19
N LEU A 36 -29.13 -1.97 -5.13
CA LEU A 36 -28.72 -3.09 -5.99
C LEU A 36 -27.66 -4.02 -5.36
N TRP A 37 -27.12 -3.68 -4.19
CA TRP A 37 -25.97 -4.38 -3.59
C TRP A 37 -26.33 -5.41 -2.51
N ARG A 38 -27.60 -5.48 -2.09
CA ARG A 38 -28.06 -6.37 -1.00
C ARG A 38 -28.53 -7.76 -1.44
N GLN A 39 -28.46 -8.08 -2.72
CA GLN A 39 -28.89 -9.37 -3.23
C GLN A 39 -27.77 -10.01 -4.05
N ALA A 40 -26.67 -10.36 -3.36
CA ALA A 40 -25.78 -11.39 -3.88
C ALA A 40 -26.55 -12.72 -3.88
N PRO A 41 -26.56 -13.49 -4.98
CA PRO A 41 -27.18 -14.81 -4.99
C PRO A 41 -26.49 -15.71 -3.93
N PRO A 42 -27.24 -16.68 -3.36
CA PRO A 42 -26.75 -17.55 -2.31
C PRO A 42 -25.46 -18.24 -2.76
N SER A 43 -24.47 -18.18 -1.87
CA SER A 43 -23.16 -18.81 -1.94
C SER A 43 -23.09 -19.98 -2.92
N TYR A 44 -22.29 -19.83 -3.97
CA TYR A 44 -21.74 -20.97 -4.68
C TYR A 44 -21.07 -21.84 -3.60
N LYS A 45 -21.55 -23.06 -3.41
CA LYS A 45 -21.11 -23.98 -2.36
C LYS A 45 -19.62 -24.30 -2.54
N ILE A 46 -18.76 -23.46 -2.01
CA ILE A 46 -17.39 -23.79 -1.63
C ILE A 46 -17.44 -24.00 -0.12
N SER A 47 -17.19 -25.22 0.32
CA SER A 47 -16.95 -25.54 1.73
C SER A 47 -15.75 -24.74 2.27
N PRO A 48 -15.69 -24.39 3.57
CA PRO A 48 -16.70 -23.75 4.42
C PRO A 48 -16.79 -22.24 4.12
N PRO A 49 -17.77 -21.51 4.70
CA PRO A 49 -17.88 -20.07 4.51
C PRO A 49 -16.58 -19.37 4.91
N VAL A 50 -15.94 -18.68 3.96
CA VAL A 50 -14.96 -17.65 4.31
C VAL A 50 -15.76 -16.61 5.10
N ARG A 51 -15.51 -16.54 6.41
CA ARG A 51 -16.10 -15.57 7.32
C ARG A 51 -15.92 -14.18 6.69
N GLN A 52 -16.97 -13.35 6.73
CA GLN A 52 -16.86 -11.97 6.23
C GLN A 52 -15.64 -11.30 6.85
N PRO A 53 -14.69 -10.79 6.05
CA PRO A 53 -13.43 -10.31 6.58
C PRO A 53 -13.67 -9.08 7.45
N SER A 54 -13.47 -9.25 8.75
CA SER A 54 -13.70 -8.20 9.77
C SER A 54 -12.44 -7.37 10.05
N ARG A 55 -11.28 -7.74 9.50
CA ARG A 55 -9.95 -7.11 9.69
C ARG A 55 -9.07 -7.23 8.43
N SER A 56 -8.07 -6.35 8.26
CA SER A 56 -7.17 -6.32 7.07
C SER A 56 -6.39 -7.62 6.82
N ASN A 57 -6.02 -8.36 7.87
CA ASN A 57 -5.30 -9.63 7.71
C ASN A 57 -6.20 -10.72 7.08
N ASP A 58 -7.52 -10.58 7.19
CA ASP A 58 -8.49 -11.55 6.68
C ASP A 58 -8.70 -11.38 5.17
N ILE A 59 -8.67 -10.15 4.66
CA ILE A 59 -8.81 -9.89 3.21
C ILE A 59 -7.58 -10.34 2.42
N GLU A 60 -6.37 -10.15 2.93
CA GLU A 60 -5.15 -10.62 2.24
C GLU A 60 -5.11 -12.15 2.16
N THR A 61 -5.48 -12.83 3.25
CA THR A 61 -5.63 -14.30 3.28
C THR A 61 -6.71 -14.78 2.31
N THR A 62 -7.83 -14.06 2.24
CA THR A 62 -8.92 -14.32 1.30
C THR A 62 -8.46 -14.17 -0.16
N LEU A 63 -7.81 -13.05 -0.49
CA LEU A 63 -7.23 -12.81 -1.82
C LEU A 63 -6.23 -13.89 -2.19
N LEU A 64 -5.31 -14.24 -1.30
CA LEU A 64 -4.33 -15.29 -1.52
C LEU A 64 -4.98 -16.65 -1.81
N THR A 65 -6.06 -16.97 -1.08
CA THR A 65 -6.83 -18.21 -1.28
C THR A 65 -7.45 -18.25 -2.68
N TYR A 66 -8.11 -17.18 -3.10
CA TYR A 66 -8.68 -17.09 -4.43
C TYR A 66 -7.60 -17.04 -5.52
N CYS A 67 -6.49 -16.34 -5.30
CA CYS A 67 -5.36 -16.34 -6.23
C CYS A 67 -4.79 -17.75 -6.44
N ARG A 68 -4.64 -18.56 -5.38
CA ARG A 68 -4.21 -19.97 -5.50
C ARG A 68 -5.22 -20.82 -6.27
N ALA A 69 -6.51 -20.61 -6.05
CA ALA A 69 -7.57 -21.33 -6.77
C ALA A 69 -7.65 -20.91 -8.26
N ALA A 70 -7.50 -19.61 -8.53
CA ALA A 70 -7.44 -19.02 -9.85
C ALA A 70 -6.21 -19.52 -10.65
N ALA A 71 -5.07 -19.69 -9.99
CA ALA A 71 -3.87 -20.29 -10.57
C ALA A 71 -4.07 -21.76 -10.98
N ARG A 72 -4.98 -22.48 -10.30
CA ARG A 72 -5.41 -23.84 -10.66
C ARG A 72 -6.54 -23.88 -11.69
N GLY A 73 -6.92 -22.75 -12.29
CA GLY A 73 -7.96 -22.74 -13.33
C GLY A 73 -9.40 -22.76 -12.81
N GLN A 74 -9.64 -22.55 -11.51
CA GLN A 74 -11.00 -22.65 -10.96
C GLN A 74 -11.84 -21.44 -11.37
N ALA A 75 -12.90 -21.67 -12.17
CA ALA A 75 -13.79 -20.63 -12.70
C ALA A 75 -14.43 -19.77 -11.59
N SER A 76 -14.85 -20.41 -10.49
CA SER A 76 -15.41 -19.72 -9.32
C SER A 76 -14.44 -18.71 -8.70
N ALA A 77 -13.14 -19.03 -8.66
CA ALA A 77 -12.14 -18.11 -8.12
C ALA A 77 -11.95 -16.86 -8.99
N TYR A 78 -12.09 -17.00 -10.32
CA TYR A 78 -12.11 -15.85 -11.23
C TYR A 78 -13.30 -14.94 -10.97
N TYR A 79 -14.48 -15.52 -10.74
CA TYR A 79 -15.67 -14.75 -10.40
C TYR A 79 -15.51 -14.00 -9.08
N GLU A 80 -15.06 -14.68 -8.01
CA GLU A 80 -14.89 -14.07 -6.70
C GLU A 80 -13.88 -12.93 -6.71
N LEU A 81 -12.72 -13.08 -7.36
CA LEU A 81 -11.75 -11.99 -7.54
C LEU A 81 -12.38 -10.82 -8.30
N GLY A 82 -13.12 -11.11 -9.37
CA GLY A 82 -13.85 -10.12 -10.13
C GLY A 82 -14.86 -9.34 -9.29
N TRP A 83 -15.64 -10.05 -8.45
CA TRP A 83 -16.61 -9.47 -7.55
C TRP A 83 -15.97 -8.61 -6.45
N LEU A 84 -14.86 -9.06 -5.86
CA LEU A 84 -14.12 -8.30 -4.85
C LEU A 84 -13.70 -6.93 -5.38
N TYR A 85 -13.10 -6.88 -6.58
CA TYR A 85 -12.69 -5.62 -7.20
C TYR A 85 -13.86 -4.79 -7.74
N PHE A 86 -14.96 -5.41 -8.16
CA PHE A 86 -16.16 -4.71 -8.60
C PHE A 86 -16.87 -4.02 -7.44
N SER A 87 -17.12 -4.77 -6.36
CA SER A 87 -17.86 -4.31 -5.18
C SER A 87 -17.02 -3.43 -4.25
N GLY A 88 -15.70 -3.66 -4.22
CA GLY A 88 -14.78 -3.06 -3.26
C GLY A 88 -14.87 -3.71 -1.87
N HIS A 89 -15.29 -4.97 -1.79
CA HIS A 89 -15.42 -5.68 -0.52
C HIS A 89 -14.02 -6.05 0.01
N GLY A 90 -13.55 -5.33 1.03
CA GLY A 90 -12.22 -5.51 1.62
C GLY A 90 -11.05 -4.99 0.78
N VAL A 91 -11.25 -4.72 -0.51
CA VAL A 91 -10.25 -4.14 -1.43
C VAL A 91 -10.72 -2.81 -2.03
N ALA A 92 -9.80 -2.01 -2.57
CA ALA A 92 -10.19 -0.86 -3.38
C ALA A 92 -10.94 -1.32 -4.64
N ARG A 93 -11.92 -0.54 -5.09
CA ARG A 93 -12.61 -0.82 -6.34
C ARG A 93 -11.65 -0.62 -7.52
N HIS A 94 -11.63 -1.60 -8.41
CA HIS A 94 -10.80 -1.60 -9.61
C HIS A 94 -11.61 -2.19 -10.76
N PRO A 95 -12.48 -1.38 -11.42
CA PRO A 95 -13.38 -1.88 -12.46
C PRO A 95 -12.64 -2.55 -13.62
N GLU A 96 -11.43 -2.08 -13.95
CA GLU A 96 -10.55 -2.66 -14.95
C GLU A 96 -10.04 -4.07 -14.58
N ARG A 97 -9.66 -4.29 -13.31
CA ARG A 97 -9.25 -5.62 -12.82
C ARG A 97 -10.45 -6.54 -12.65
N ALA A 98 -11.58 -5.99 -12.20
CA ALA A 98 -12.84 -6.70 -12.13
C ALA A 98 -13.23 -7.23 -13.52
N ALA A 99 -13.18 -6.38 -14.55
CA ALA A 99 -13.45 -6.78 -15.93
C ALA A 99 -12.48 -7.88 -16.40
N GLY A 100 -11.18 -7.79 -16.06
CA GLY A 100 -10.19 -8.83 -16.34
C GLY A 100 -10.56 -10.19 -15.75
N TRP A 101 -10.84 -10.24 -14.45
CA TRP A 101 -11.20 -11.47 -13.76
C TRP A 101 -12.55 -12.04 -14.20
N LEU A 102 -13.57 -11.19 -14.38
CA LEU A 102 -14.89 -11.61 -14.83
C LEU A 102 -14.87 -12.10 -16.29
N THR A 103 -14.01 -11.54 -17.15
CA THR A 103 -13.82 -12.05 -18.51
C THR A 103 -13.30 -13.49 -18.49
N ARG A 104 -12.33 -13.80 -17.61
CA ARG A 104 -11.81 -15.17 -17.43
C ARG A 104 -12.86 -16.11 -16.87
N ALA A 105 -13.64 -15.66 -15.88
CA ALA A 105 -14.75 -16.43 -15.32
C ALA A 105 -15.80 -16.76 -16.39
N ALA A 106 -16.22 -15.75 -17.18
CA ALA A 106 -17.18 -15.91 -18.26
C ALA A 106 -16.69 -16.85 -19.36
N ALA A 107 -15.40 -16.77 -19.71
CA ALA A 107 -14.76 -17.68 -20.67
C ALA A 107 -14.70 -19.12 -20.14
N ALA A 108 -14.55 -19.30 -18.82
CA ALA A 108 -14.62 -20.59 -18.14
C ALA A 108 -16.06 -21.10 -17.91
N GLY A 109 -17.07 -20.43 -18.46
CA GLY A 109 -18.47 -20.85 -18.40
C GLY A 109 -19.30 -20.21 -17.28
N ASP A 110 -18.75 -19.29 -16.49
CA ASP A 110 -19.48 -18.64 -15.41
C ASP A 110 -20.55 -17.67 -15.96
N HIS A 111 -21.82 -18.01 -15.75
CA HIS A 111 -22.96 -17.21 -16.23
C HIS A 111 -23.18 -15.93 -15.41
N GLN A 112 -22.82 -15.91 -14.13
CA GLN A 112 -22.92 -14.71 -13.28
C GLN A 112 -21.89 -13.67 -13.74
N ALA A 113 -20.68 -14.12 -14.07
CA ALA A 113 -19.66 -13.26 -14.64
C ALA A 113 -20.11 -12.62 -15.96
N LYS A 114 -20.77 -13.39 -16.85
CA LYS A 114 -21.35 -12.84 -18.10
C LYS A 114 -22.38 -11.75 -17.85
N HIS A 115 -23.20 -11.89 -16.80
CA HIS A 115 -24.16 -10.86 -16.43
C HIS A 115 -23.47 -9.62 -15.89
N LEU A 116 -22.49 -9.80 -15.00
CA LEU A 116 -21.77 -8.71 -14.36
C LEU A 116 -20.93 -7.89 -15.36
N LEU A 117 -20.37 -8.53 -16.39
CA LEU A 117 -19.65 -7.84 -17.48
C LEU A 117 -20.53 -6.86 -18.26
N LYS A 118 -21.85 -7.07 -18.33
CA LYS A 118 -22.76 -6.11 -18.95
C LYS A 118 -22.81 -4.78 -18.20
N LEU A 119 -22.43 -4.76 -16.92
CA LEU A 119 -22.31 -3.53 -16.12
C LEU A 119 -20.95 -2.84 -16.29
N LEU A 120 -19.99 -3.49 -16.96
CA LEU A 120 -18.63 -2.98 -17.18
C LEU A 120 -18.36 -2.66 -18.66
N VAL A 121 -19.42 -2.37 -19.43
CA VAL A 121 -19.29 -2.00 -20.85
C VAL A 121 -18.44 -0.74 -20.99
N GLY A 122 -17.46 -0.78 -21.90
CA GLY A 122 -16.53 0.31 -22.15
C GLY A 122 -15.32 0.33 -21.19
N ILE A 123 -15.28 -0.53 -20.18
CA ILE A 123 -14.10 -0.70 -19.33
C ILE A 123 -13.18 -1.73 -19.97
N GLN A 124 -11.94 -1.32 -20.24
CA GLN A 124 -10.96 -2.23 -20.81
C GLN A 124 -10.42 -3.18 -19.74
N PRO A 125 -10.51 -4.52 -19.93
CA PRO A 125 -9.99 -5.49 -18.97
C PRO A 125 -8.48 -5.33 -18.75
N GLN A 126 -8.06 -5.33 -17.49
CA GLN A 126 -6.65 -5.30 -17.12
C GLN A 126 -6.25 -6.54 -16.33
N ALA A 127 -5.00 -6.97 -16.54
CA ALA A 127 -4.40 -8.04 -15.74
C ALA A 127 -4.20 -7.56 -14.30
N ASP A 128 -4.54 -8.43 -13.34
CA ASP A 128 -4.31 -8.16 -11.93
C ASP A 128 -2.96 -8.72 -11.48
N THR A 129 -1.99 -7.83 -11.31
CA THR A 129 -0.65 -8.16 -10.80
C THR A 129 -0.67 -8.52 -9.30
N THR A 130 -1.80 -8.36 -8.61
CA THR A 130 -1.90 -8.64 -7.17
C THR A 130 -1.76 -10.12 -6.89
N CYS A 131 -2.41 -10.98 -7.68
CA CYS A 131 -2.25 -12.43 -7.52
C CYS A 131 -0.82 -12.88 -7.83
N GLU A 132 -0.18 -12.29 -8.84
CA GLU A 132 1.23 -12.57 -9.13
C GLU A 132 2.12 -12.24 -7.93
N ARG A 133 1.96 -11.04 -7.35
CA ARG A 133 2.70 -10.62 -6.15
C ARG A 133 2.41 -11.47 -4.91
N LEU A 134 1.16 -11.92 -4.72
CA LEU A 134 0.76 -12.74 -3.57
C LEU A 134 1.22 -14.20 -3.69
N LEU A 135 1.23 -14.75 -4.90
CA LEU A 135 1.66 -16.13 -5.16
C LEU A 135 3.17 -16.25 -5.29
N TYR A 136 3.79 -15.24 -5.90
CA TYR A 136 5.21 -15.15 -6.17
C TYR A 136 5.69 -13.77 -5.71
N PRO A 137 5.81 -13.55 -4.38
CA PRO A 137 6.41 -12.33 -3.89
C PRO A 137 7.79 -12.20 -4.56
N PRO A 138 8.15 -11.01 -5.08
CA PRO A 138 9.47 -10.83 -5.66
C PRO A 138 10.49 -11.33 -4.64
N PRO A 139 11.51 -12.12 -5.06
CA PRO A 139 12.57 -12.50 -4.16
C PRO A 139 13.04 -11.21 -3.49
N LEU A 140 13.13 -11.23 -2.15
CA LEU A 140 13.70 -10.12 -1.42
C LEU A 140 14.98 -9.71 -2.16
N PRO A 141 15.20 -8.41 -2.43
CA PRO A 141 16.40 -7.99 -3.13
C PRO A 141 17.59 -8.66 -2.44
N THR A 142 18.35 -9.46 -3.19
CA THR A 142 19.58 -10.08 -2.69
C THR A 142 20.60 -8.97 -2.56
N ILE A 143 20.49 -8.22 -1.47
CA ILE A 143 21.56 -7.37 -1.00
C ILE A 143 22.68 -8.33 -0.59
N PRO A 144 23.93 -8.14 -1.04
CA PRO A 144 25.03 -8.99 -0.64
C PRO A 144 25.01 -9.11 0.88
N ARG A 145 24.72 -10.32 1.35
CA ARG A 145 24.73 -10.69 2.76
C ARG A 145 26.04 -10.16 3.32
N ILE A 146 26.00 -9.29 4.32
CA ILE A 146 27.21 -8.94 5.06
C ILE A 146 27.60 -10.21 5.82
N THR A 147 28.26 -11.14 5.15
CA THR A 147 28.75 -12.41 5.73
C THR A 147 29.83 -12.18 6.79
N ALA A 148 30.21 -10.91 7.01
CA ALA A 148 31.10 -10.45 8.08
C ALA A 148 30.38 -9.68 9.21
N ALA A 149 29.05 -9.52 9.17
CA ALA A 149 28.34 -8.80 10.24
C ALA A 149 28.26 -9.66 11.51
N PRO A 150 28.36 -9.06 12.70
CA PRO A 150 28.12 -9.77 13.95
C PRO A 150 26.76 -10.46 13.94
N GLU A 151 26.67 -11.67 14.51
CA GLU A 151 25.44 -12.49 14.53
C GLU A 151 24.20 -11.69 14.97
N ARG A 152 24.37 -10.80 15.95
CA ARG A 152 23.35 -9.88 16.43
C ARG A 152 22.71 -9.05 15.30
N VAL A 153 23.52 -8.51 14.40
CA VAL A 153 23.04 -7.68 13.28
C VAL A 153 22.18 -8.54 12.34
N VAL A 154 22.58 -9.78 12.08
CA VAL A 154 21.81 -10.73 11.26
C VAL A 154 20.46 -11.06 11.91
N GLN A 155 20.43 -11.26 13.23
CA GLN A 155 19.20 -11.52 13.97
C GLN A 155 18.26 -10.29 13.94
N ILE A 156 18.79 -9.08 14.14
CA ILE A 156 18.03 -7.82 14.06
C ILE A 156 17.49 -7.62 12.64
N GLU A 157 18.32 -7.82 11.61
CA GLU A 157 17.89 -7.72 10.22
C GLU A 157 16.74 -8.69 9.92
N THR A 158 16.83 -9.93 10.42
CA THR A 158 15.77 -10.93 10.26
C THR A 158 14.46 -10.45 10.89
N LEU A 159 14.51 -9.88 12.11
CA LEU A 159 13.33 -9.30 12.76
C LEU A 159 12.77 -8.12 11.96
N VAL A 160 13.62 -7.19 11.52
CA VAL A 160 13.20 -6.01 10.74
C VAL A 160 12.54 -6.41 9.43
N ARG A 161 13.15 -7.31 8.66
CA ARG A 161 12.58 -7.81 7.39
C ARG A 161 11.26 -8.55 7.60
N THR A 162 11.10 -9.21 8.74
CA THR A 162 9.84 -9.89 9.10
C THR A 162 8.74 -8.89 9.45
N PHE A 163 9.03 -7.89 10.27
CA PHE A 163 7.99 -7.05 10.88
C PHE A 163 7.73 -5.72 10.16
N ALA A 164 8.73 -5.11 9.52
CA ALA A 164 8.59 -3.81 8.85
C ALA A 164 7.44 -3.77 7.81
N PRO A 165 7.21 -4.82 7.00
CA PRO A 165 6.08 -4.83 6.06
C PRO A 165 4.71 -4.71 6.73
N HIS A 166 4.53 -5.26 7.94
CA HIS A 166 3.27 -5.15 8.70
C HIS A 166 2.96 -3.72 9.15
N PHE A 167 3.98 -2.86 9.23
CA PHE A 167 3.86 -1.44 9.55
C PHE A 167 3.92 -0.53 8.31
N ASN A 168 3.90 -1.14 7.12
CA ASN A 168 4.07 -0.46 5.82
C ASN A 168 5.39 0.33 5.70
N LEU A 169 6.45 -0.18 6.33
CA LEU A 169 7.79 0.39 6.34
C LEU A 169 8.73 -0.39 5.43
N HIS A 170 9.57 0.32 4.69
CA HIS A 170 10.68 -0.29 3.98
C HIS A 170 11.73 -0.80 4.99
N PRO A 171 12.16 -2.08 4.96
CA PRO A 171 13.14 -2.63 5.91
C PRO A 171 14.42 -1.79 6.00
N GLU A 172 14.92 -1.32 4.85
CA GLU A 172 16.16 -0.51 4.80
C GLU A 172 16.05 0.85 5.50
N LEU A 173 14.86 1.45 5.57
CA LEU A 173 14.67 2.67 6.36
C LEU A 173 14.82 2.36 7.86
N VAL A 174 14.20 1.27 8.31
CA VAL A 174 14.26 0.83 9.70
C VAL A 174 15.70 0.45 10.08
N MET A 175 16.41 -0.27 9.21
CA MET A 175 17.83 -0.60 9.40
C MET A 175 18.70 0.66 9.50
N ALA A 176 18.45 1.68 8.66
CA ALA A 176 19.17 2.95 8.72
C ALA A 176 18.91 3.71 10.03
N VAL A 177 17.67 3.71 10.52
CA VAL A 177 17.33 4.29 11.84
C VAL A 177 18.09 3.55 12.96
N ILE A 178 18.01 2.22 13.02
CA ILE A 178 18.71 1.43 14.07
C ILE A 178 20.22 1.66 14.07
N ALA A 179 20.82 1.74 12.87
CA ALA A 179 22.25 1.98 12.72
C ALA A 179 22.68 3.33 13.34
N ILE A 180 21.87 4.38 13.16
CA ILE A 180 22.15 5.71 13.72
C ILE A 180 21.82 5.78 15.21
N GLU A 181 20.71 5.18 15.64
CA GLU A 181 20.23 5.26 17.02
C GLU A 181 21.10 4.48 18.00
N SER A 182 21.43 3.22 17.69
CA SER A 182 22.08 2.33 18.64
C SER A 182 23.29 1.61 18.09
N ASN A 183 23.58 1.75 16.79
CA ASN A 183 24.53 0.89 16.08
C ASN A 183 24.25 -0.60 16.36
N PHE A 184 22.98 -0.98 16.31
CA PHE A 184 22.49 -2.35 16.57
C PHE A 184 22.74 -2.86 18.00
N ASN A 185 22.89 -1.97 19.00
CA ASN A 185 23.02 -2.35 20.41
C ASN A 185 21.67 -2.33 21.15
N PRO A 186 21.07 -3.48 21.52
CA PRO A 186 19.79 -3.52 22.24
C PRO A 186 19.87 -3.03 23.67
N ARG A 187 21.08 -2.80 24.19
CA ARG A 187 21.33 -2.26 25.52
C ARG A 187 21.83 -0.81 25.48
N ALA A 188 21.64 -0.11 24.36
CA ALA A 188 21.99 1.30 24.26
C ALA A 188 21.08 2.16 25.14
N GLU A 189 21.67 3.13 25.83
CA GLU A 189 20.97 4.18 26.56
C GLU A 189 21.64 5.52 26.30
N SER A 190 20.87 6.52 25.89
CA SER A 190 21.41 7.87 25.69
C SER A 190 21.43 8.66 27.01
N PRO A 191 22.22 9.76 27.11
CA PRO A 191 22.18 10.66 28.25
C PRO A 191 20.80 11.28 28.51
N ALA A 192 19.96 11.40 27.47
CA ALA A 192 18.58 11.89 27.58
C ALA A 192 17.58 10.81 28.04
N GLY A 193 18.02 9.56 28.19
CA GLY A 193 17.19 8.43 28.62
C GLY A 193 16.49 7.69 27.48
N ALA A 194 16.96 7.82 26.24
CA ALA A 194 16.45 7.03 25.12
C ALA A 194 17.00 5.60 25.20
N GLN A 195 16.16 4.57 25.00
CA GLN A 195 16.49 3.19 25.37
C GLN A 195 16.32 2.18 24.23
N GLY A 196 17.25 1.22 24.20
CA GLY A 196 17.19 0.04 23.34
C GLY A 196 17.55 0.31 21.87
N LEU A 197 17.20 -0.65 21.00
CA LEU A 197 17.63 -0.69 19.59
C LEU A 197 17.24 0.54 18.77
N MET A 198 16.03 1.04 18.97
CA MET A 198 15.48 2.18 18.26
C MET A 198 15.42 3.44 19.13
N GLN A 199 16.15 3.44 20.27
CA GLN A 199 16.29 4.57 21.20
C GLN A 199 14.96 5.26 21.52
N LEU A 200 14.01 4.49 22.06
CA LEU A 200 12.73 5.04 22.46
C LEU A 200 12.86 5.78 23.78
N MET A 201 12.38 7.03 23.83
CA MET A 201 12.16 7.71 25.11
C MET A 201 11.09 6.96 25.92
N PRO A 202 11.14 6.96 27.27
CA PRO A 202 10.22 6.17 28.10
C PRO A 202 8.74 6.47 27.83
N ALA A 203 8.39 7.75 27.65
CA ALA A 203 7.02 8.14 27.30
C ALA A 203 6.57 7.61 25.93
N THR A 204 7.48 7.57 24.95
CA THR A 204 7.22 7.00 23.62
C THR A 204 7.07 5.48 23.69
N ALA A 205 7.97 4.80 24.41
CA ALA A 205 7.88 3.36 24.65
C ALA A 205 6.52 2.97 25.25
N ALA A 206 6.08 3.70 26.30
CA ALA A 206 4.78 3.49 26.93
C ALA A 206 3.61 3.74 25.96
N ARG A 207 3.66 4.84 25.20
CA ARG A 207 2.62 5.20 24.21
C ARG A 207 2.43 4.12 23.14
N PHE A 208 3.49 3.42 22.76
CA PHE A 208 3.46 2.37 21.74
C PHE A 208 3.52 0.95 22.32
N GLY A 209 3.23 0.77 23.61
CA GLY A 209 3.01 -0.52 24.24
C GLY A 209 4.26 -1.38 24.46
N VAL A 210 5.44 -0.76 24.50
CA VAL A 210 6.70 -1.46 24.80
C VAL A 210 6.81 -1.65 26.30
N THR A 211 6.69 -2.90 26.75
CA THR A 211 6.74 -3.26 28.18
C THR A 211 8.16 -3.55 28.67
N ASP A 212 9.00 -4.13 27.81
CA ASP A 212 10.44 -4.27 28.01
C ASP A 212 11.18 -3.58 26.86
N VAL A 213 11.89 -2.49 27.18
CA VAL A 213 12.67 -1.69 26.21
C VAL A 213 14.02 -2.33 25.86
N TRP A 214 14.48 -3.30 26.64
CA TRP A 214 15.75 -4.01 26.44
C TRP A 214 15.59 -5.31 25.65
N ASP A 215 14.36 -5.83 25.56
CA ASP A 215 14.01 -6.88 24.61
C ASP A 215 14.04 -6.31 23.19
N ALA A 216 14.95 -6.84 22.37
CA ALA A 216 15.18 -6.36 21.02
C ALA A 216 13.90 -6.37 20.16
N LYS A 217 13.09 -7.43 20.27
CA LYS A 217 11.88 -7.59 19.46
C LYS A 217 10.80 -6.59 19.88
N SER A 218 10.55 -6.46 21.17
CA SER A 218 9.61 -5.51 21.77
C SER A 218 9.96 -4.06 21.39
N ASN A 219 11.23 -3.67 21.58
CA ASN A 219 11.71 -2.33 21.24
C ASN A 219 11.59 -2.03 19.73
N LEU A 220 11.96 -3.00 18.87
CA LEU A 220 11.80 -2.89 17.41
C LEU A 220 10.35 -2.69 17.00
N ILE A 221 9.43 -3.50 17.54
CA ILE A 221 8.00 -3.40 17.22
C ILE A 221 7.47 -2.02 17.63
N GLY A 222 7.77 -1.55 18.84
CA GLY A 222 7.34 -0.22 19.29
C GLY A 222 7.93 0.91 18.45
N GLY A 223 9.21 0.84 18.11
CA GLY A 223 9.87 1.86 17.28
C GLY A 223 9.35 1.87 15.84
N MET A 224 9.06 0.71 15.26
CA MET A 224 8.38 0.64 13.96
C MET A 224 6.95 1.17 14.01
N MET A 225 6.21 0.91 15.09
CA MET A 225 4.88 1.52 15.29
C MET A 225 4.96 3.03 15.36
N TYR A 226 5.94 3.57 16.09
CA TYR A 226 6.17 5.01 16.20
C TYR A 226 6.56 5.63 14.85
N LEU A 227 7.55 5.06 14.15
CA LEU A 227 7.99 5.55 12.84
C LEU A 227 6.86 5.50 11.80
N SER A 228 6.07 4.42 11.79
CA SER A 228 4.89 4.30 10.93
C SER A 228 3.83 5.36 11.25
N TRP A 229 3.62 5.65 12.54
CA TRP A 229 2.72 6.72 12.97
C TRP A 229 3.22 8.10 12.50
N LEU A 230 4.52 8.40 12.61
CA LEU A 230 5.11 9.65 12.12
C LEU A 230 4.97 9.79 10.60
N LEU A 231 5.25 8.75 9.83
CA LEU A 231 5.06 8.78 8.38
C LEU A 231 3.60 9.05 8.01
N ARG A 232 2.62 8.52 8.75
CA ARG A 232 1.21 8.87 8.54
C ARG A 232 0.92 10.33 8.90
N ARG A 233 1.44 10.81 10.04
CA ARG A 233 1.28 12.20 10.49
C ARG A 233 1.77 13.20 9.46
N TYR A 234 2.92 12.92 8.84
CA TYR A 234 3.55 13.80 7.85
C TYR A 234 3.29 13.37 6.41
N HIS A 235 2.17 12.68 6.14
CA HIS A 235 1.72 12.33 4.78
C HIS A 235 2.76 11.62 3.90
N GLY A 236 3.60 10.79 4.50
CA GLY A 236 4.68 10.05 3.84
C GLY A 236 5.96 10.85 3.62
N ALA A 237 6.04 12.10 4.10
CA ALA A 237 7.27 12.90 4.03
C ALA A 237 8.33 12.35 4.98
N ILE A 238 9.24 11.55 4.42
CA ILE A 238 10.28 10.81 5.14
C ILE A 238 11.13 11.75 6.00
N GLU A 239 11.57 12.86 5.43
CA GLU A 239 12.45 13.81 6.11
C GLU A 239 11.80 14.44 7.34
N LEU A 240 10.49 14.74 7.27
CA LEU A 240 9.73 15.27 8.40
C LEU A 240 9.48 14.20 9.46
N ALA A 241 9.20 12.96 9.04
CA ALA A 241 9.06 11.85 9.97
C ALA A 241 10.38 11.55 10.71
N LEU A 242 11.52 11.56 10.02
CA LEU A 242 12.83 11.39 10.64
C LEU A 242 13.20 12.57 11.55
N ALA A 243 12.87 13.80 11.15
CA ALA A 243 13.06 14.97 11.99
C ALA A 243 12.24 14.87 13.28
N ALA A 244 11.00 14.43 13.20
CA ALA A 244 10.14 14.23 14.36
C ALA A 244 10.55 13.03 15.22
N TYR A 245 11.14 12.00 14.61
CA TYR A 245 11.70 10.87 15.36
C TYR A 245 12.82 11.33 16.30
N ASN A 246 13.72 12.20 15.81
CA ASN A 246 14.85 12.72 16.57
C ASN A 246 14.50 13.91 17.49
N ALA A 247 13.74 14.89 17.00
CA ALA A 247 13.47 16.15 17.72
C ALA A 247 12.09 16.21 18.41
N GLY A 248 11.26 15.18 18.22
CA GLY A 248 9.87 15.15 18.65
C GLY A 248 8.91 15.81 17.65
N GLU A 249 7.66 15.31 17.58
CA GLU A 249 6.66 15.82 16.64
C GLU A 249 6.30 17.29 16.88
N GLY A 250 6.25 17.73 18.14
CA GLY A 250 5.89 19.10 18.48
C GLY A 250 6.87 20.14 17.93
N ALA A 251 8.17 19.81 17.86
CA ALA A 251 9.16 20.68 17.26
C ALA A 251 8.93 20.82 15.75
N VAL A 252 8.72 19.71 15.04
CA VAL A 252 8.44 19.74 13.60
C VAL A 252 7.14 20.49 13.29
N ASP A 253 6.11 20.30 14.11
CA ASP A 253 4.83 21.03 13.99
C ASP A 253 5.04 22.55 14.18
N GLN A 254 5.80 22.95 15.22
CA GLN A 254 6.07 24.36 15.54
C GLN A 254 6.86 25.07 14.42
N TYR A 255 7.86 24.38 13.85
CA TYR A 255 8.66 24.93 12.75
C TYR A 255 8.01 24.75 11.38
N ALA A 256 6.88 24.04 11.29
CA ALA A 256 6.24 23.63 10.02
C ALA A 256 7.24 22.99 9.03
N GLY A 257 8.20 22.21 9.55
CA GLY A 257 9.33 21.70 8.79
C GLY A 257 10.43 21.14 9.67
N ILE A 258 11.59 20.83 9.09
CA ILE A 258 12.75 20.33 9.84
C ILE A 258 13.28 21.46 10.73
N PRO A 259 13.29 21.30 12.07
CA PRO A 259 13.80 22.32 12.98
C PRO A 259 15.25 22.72 12.64
N PRO A 260 15.67 23.96 12.94
CA PRO A 260 17.03 24.44 12.71
C PRO A 260 18.04 23.87 13.72
N TYR A 261 17.82 22.65 14.21
CA TYR A 261 18.75 21.94 15.08
C TYR A 261 19.78 21.22 14.23
N THR A 262 21.05 21.55 14.43
CA THR A 262 22.17 20.96 13.67
C THR A 262 22.14 19.43 13.77
N GLU A 263 21.86 18.89 14.95
CA GLU A 263 21.74 17.45 15.18
C GLU A 263 20.65 16.82 14.31
N THR A 264 19.43 17.38 14.34
CA THR A 264 18.29 16.85 13.59
C THR A 264 18.50 16.91 12.09
N ARG A 265 19.06 18.01 11.56
CA ARG A 265 19.39 18.11 10.13
C ARG A 265 20.42 17.08 9.71
N ASN A 266 21.45 16.86 10.52
CA ASN A 266 22.46 15.84 10.28
C ASN A 266 21.88 14.42 10.36
N TYR A 267 21.00 14.17 11.33
CA TYR A 267 20.29 12.91 11.50
C TYR A 267 19.50 12.54 10.24
N VAL A 268 18.63 13.46 9.78
CA VAL A 268 17.84 13.29 8.54
C VAL A 268 18.76 13.04 7.35
N ALA A 269 19.78 13.89 7.14
CA ALA A 269 20.68 13.77 6.01
C ALA A 269 21.47 12.46 5.97
N ARG A 270 21.87 11.92 7.14
CA ARG A 270 22.60 10.64 7.23
C ARG A 270 21.69 9.47 6.86
N ILE A 271 20.48 9.42 7.42
CA ILE A 271 19.54 8.32 7.16
C ILE A 271 19.04 8.34 5.73
N THR A 272 18.63 9.51 5.20
CA THR A 272 18.16 9.63 3.81
C THR A 272 19.25 9.20 2.81
N ARG A 273 20.52 9.56 3.06
CA ARG A 273 21.64 9.13 2.23
C ARG A 273 21.83 7.62 2.24
N GLN A 274 21.87 7.01 3.43
CA GLN A 274 22.03 5.56 3.58
C GLN A 274 20.85 4.81 2.94
N PHE A 275 19.63 5.29 3.17
CA PHE A 275 18.42 4.69 2.61
C PHE A 275 18.40 4.76 1.07
N ASN A 276 18.73 5.92 0.49
CA ASN A 276 18.75 6.10 -0.96
C ASN A 276 19.86 5.28 -1.64
N GLN A 277 21.02 5.13 -1.00
CA GLN A 277 22.12 4.31 -1.52
C GLN A 277 21.70 2.84 -1.67
N VAL A 278 20.97 2.29 -0.69
CA VAL A 278 20.56 0.88 -0.71
C VAL A 278 19.35 0.64 -1.63
N THR A 279 18.42 1.60 -1.69
CA THR A 279 17.15 1.41 -2.40
C THR A 279 17.11 1.99 -3.82
N GLY A 280 18.17 2.66 -4.27
CA GLY A 280 18.15 3.38 -5.55
C GLY A 280 17.13 4.53 -5.58
N GLY A 281 16.78 5.09 -4.42
CA GLY A 281 15.78 6.16 -4.28
C GLY A 281 14.32 5.69 -4.20
N ALA A 282 14.08 4.42 -3.82
CA ALA A 282 12.71 3.95 -3.60
C ALA A 282 12.08 4.63 -2.37
N SER A 283 10.75 4.81 -2.39
CA SER A 283 10.02 5.43 -1.27
C SER A 283 10.08 4.57 0.01
N ALA A 284 10.16 5.21 1.18
CA ALA A 284 10.12 4.57 2.49
C ALA A 284 8.85 3.79 2.78
N LEU A 285 7.76 4.18 2.12
CA LEU A 285 6.53 3.41 2.14
C LEU A 285 6.65 2.36 1.05
N ILE A 286 6.50 1.10 1.46
CA ILE A 286 6.07 0.08 0.51
C ILE A 286 4.72 0.60 -0.01
N LYS A 287 4.60 0.84 -1.33
CA LYS A 287 3.41 1.46 -1.95
C LYS A 287 2.14 0.86 -1.32
N PRO A 288 1.17 1.67 -0.89
CA PRO A 288 0.12 1.21 0.00
C PRO A 288 -0.70 0.10 -0.64
N GLY A 289 -0.69 -1.08 -0.01
CA GLY A 289 -1.97 -1.75 0.27
C GLY A 289 -2.72 -0.86 1.27
N ARG A 290 -3.97 -0.52 0.97
CA ARG A 290 -4.82 0.38 1.76
C ARG A 290 -4.76 0.01 3.26
N ALA A 291 -4.42 0.97 4.12
CA ALA A 291 -4.24 0.73 5.55
C ALA A 291 -5.56 0.28 6.24
N PRO A 292 -5.52 -0.62 7.24
CA PRO A 292 -6.67 -0.89 8.10
C PRO A 292 -7.12 0.35 8.88
N SER A 293 -8.43 0.50 9.04
CA SER A 293 -9.06 1.52 9.88
C SER A 293 -8.55 1.45 11.33
N PRO A 294 -8.51 2.59 12.06
CA PRO A 294 -8.19 2.59 13.48
C PRO A 294 -9.17 1.71 14.25
N LEU A 295 -8.65 0.89 15.17
CA LEU A 295 -9.46 0.17 16.13
C LEU A 295 -10.18 1.21 17.02
N GLN A 296 -11.51 1.20 16.97
CA GLN A 296 -12.38 1.80 17.98
C GLN A 296 -12.49 0.86 19.18
#